data_AF-X1IYM3-F1
#
_entry.id   AF-X1IYM3-F1
#
_cell.length_a   1.000
_cell.length_b   1.000
_cell.length_c   1.000
_cell.angle_alpha   90.00
_cell.angle_beta   90.00
_cell.angle_gamma   90.00
#
_symmetry.space_group_name_H-M   'P 1'
#
loop_
_entity.id
_entity.type
_entity.pdbx_description
1 polymer ?
#
loop_
_entity_poly.entity_id
_entity_poly.type
_entity_poly.pdbx_seq_one_letter_code
_entity_poly.pdbx_strand_id
1 'polypeptide(L)' 'FAGDTPWVHLDIAGKEMSDKERNYLVKGATGVPVRTLVNLVLSLAK' A
#
# COMPACT_ATOMS: atom_id res chain seq x y z
N PHE A 1 -6.41 6.26 20.88
CA PHE A 1 -6.38 6.67 19.45
C PHE A 1 -7.37 5.90 18.59
N ALA A 2 -7.43 4.55 18.60
CA ALA A 2 -8.40 3.80 17.80
C ALA A 2 -9.69 3.36 18.54
N GLY A 3 -9.69 3.31 19.89
CA GLY A 3 -10.88 2.93 20.66
C GLY A 3 -11.41 1.55 20.24
N ASP A 4 -12.73 1.43 20.11
CA ASP A 4 -13.41 0.19 19.69
C ASP A 4 -13.48 0.03 18.15
N THR A 5 -12.86 0.94 17.39
CA THR A 5 -12.90 0.90 15.93
C THR A 5 -11.94 -0.15 15.38
N PRO A 6 -12.37 -1.08 14.50
CA PRO A 6 -11.46 -1.96 13.77
C PRO A 6 -10.46 -1.13 12.98
N TRP A 7 -9.18 -1.22 13.33
CA TRP A 7 -8.13 -0.35 12.80
C TRP A 7 -6.86 -1.12 12.47
N VAL A 8 -6.19 -0.68 11.40
CA VAL A 8 -4.89 -1.19 10.99
C VAL A 8 -3.99 -0.02 10.60
N HIS A 9 -2.73 -0.10 11.02
CA HIS A 9 -1.65 0.75 10.50
C HIS A 9 -0.75 -0.09 9.59
N LEU A 10 -0.42 0.48 8.44
CA LEU A 10 0.52 -0.09 7.49
C LEU A 10 1.74 0.83 7.42
N ASP A 11 2.87 0.37 7.93
CA ASP A 11 4.16 1.05 7.76
C ASP A 11 4.71 0.72 6.37
N ILE A 12 4.95 1.77 5.58
CA ILE A 12 5.39 1.67 4.20
C ILE A 12 6.76 2.33 3.96
N ALA A 13 7.47 2.75 5.00
CA ALA A 13 8.76 3.41 4.87
C ALA A 13 9.78 2.54 4.10
N GLY A 14 9.74 1.22 4.30
CA GLY A 14 10.60 0.28 3.55
C GLY A 14 10.16 0.00 2.10
N LYS A 15 9.04 0.56 1.66
CA LYS A 15 8.45 0.34 0.33
C LYS A 15 8.32 1.61 -0.49
N GLU A 16 8.58 2.78 0.08
CA GLU A 16 8.39 4.09 -0.57
C GLU A 16 9.18 4.24 -1.88
N MET A 17 10.41 3.72 -1.94
CA MET A 17 11.34 3.93 -3.06
C MET A 17 11.92 2.61 -3.58
N SER A 18 12.15 2.55 -4.90
CA SER A 18 12.98 1.53 -5.55
C SER A 18 14.26 2.14 -6.09
N ASP A 19 15.37 1.47 -5.81
CA ASP A 19 16.73 1.84 -6.20
C ASP A 19 17.04 1.56 -7.68
N LYS A 20 16.25 0.66 -8.28
CA LYS A 20 16.40 0.17 -9.65
C LYS A 20 15.06 -0.20 -10.24
N GLU A 21 15.02 -0.39 -11.55
CA GLU A 21 13.85 -0.97 -12.20
C GLU A 21 13.65 -2.43 -11.76
N ARG A 22 12.39 -2.81 -11.50
CA ARG A 22 11.99 -4.16 -11.10
C ARG A 22 10.62 -4.50 -11.71
N ASN A 23 10.59 -5.38 -12.70
CA ASN A 23 9.36 -5.82 -13.37
C ASN A 23 8.52 -4.62 -13.86
N TYR A 24 7.42 -4.31 -13.17
CA TYR A 24 6.52 -3.19 -13.47
C TYR A 24 6.85 -1.90 -12.72
N LEU A 25 7.88 -1.90 -11.87
CA LEU A 25 8.33 -0.72 -11.10
C LEU A 25 9.53 -0.09 -11.79
N VAL A 26 9.47 1.23 -11.97
CA VAL A 26 10.61 2.06 -12.35
C VAL A 26 11.44 2.45 -11.12
N LYS A 27 12.67 2.90 -11.33
CA LYS A 27 13.46 3.53 -10.26
C LYS A 27 12.73 4.78 -9.72
N GLY A 28 12.69 4.94 -8.41
CA GLY A 28 12.00 6.06 -7.74
C GLY A 28 10.82 5.61 -6.89
N ALA A 29 9.82 6.48 -6.72
CA ALA A 29 8.67 6.22 -5.85
C ALA A 29 7.82 5.04 -6.37
N THR A 30 7.48 4.09 -5.50
CA THR A 30 6.87 2.82 -5.94
C THR A 30 5.34 2.84 -6.00
N GLY A 31 4.70 3.74 -5.26
CA GLY A 31 3.24 3.74 -5.08
C GLY A 31 2.67 2.54 -4.33
N VAL A 32 3.50 1.72 -3.68
CA VAL A 32 3.02 0.66 -2.77
C VAL A 32 2.44 1.32 -1.52
N PRO A 33 1.20 0.99 -1.07
CA PRO A 33 0.38 -0.17 -1.43
C PRO A 33 -0.93 0.18 -2.17
N VAL A 34 -0.96 1.18 -3.06
CA VAL A 34 -2.20 1.70 -3.68
C VAL A 34 -3.10 0.59 -4.25
N ARG A 35 -2.55 -0.34 -5.04
CA ARG A 35 -3.33 -1.45 -5.62
C ARG A 35 -3.93 -2.38 -4.56
N THR A 36 -3.25 -2.57 -3.43
CA THR A 36 -3.77 -3.39 -2.33
C THR A 36 -4.99 -2.71 -1.70
N LEU A 37 -4.93 -1.40 -1.46
CA LEU A 37 -6.05 -0.64 -0.89
C LEU A 37 -7.25 -0.59 -1.83
N VAL A 38 -7.03 -0.42 -3.14
CA VAL A 38 -8.10 -0.48 -4.14
C VAL A 38 -8.77 -1.85 -4.12
N ASN A 39 -7.99 -2.94 -4.11
CA ASN A 39 -8.55 -4.29 -4.06
C ASN A 39 -9.28 -4.59 -2.75
N LEU A 40 -8.81 -4.05 -1.62
CA LEU A 40 -9.52 -4.16 -0.34
C LEU A 40 -10.91 -3.53 -0.44
N VAL A 41 -11.01 -2.29 -0.94
CA VAL A 41 -12.29 -1.60 -1.09
C VAL A 41 -13.22 -2.35 -2.05
N LEU A 42 -12.71 -2.81 -3.20
CA LEU A 42 -13.49 -3.60 -4.15
C LEU A 42 -13.95 -4.94 -3.57
N SER A 43 -13.16 -5.57 -2.70
CA SER A 43 -13.55 -6.81 -2.02
C SER A 43 -14.63 -6.58 -0.96
N LEU A 44 -14.60 -5.43 -0.27
CA LEU A 44 -15.56 -5.09 0.78
C LEU A 44 -16.89 -4.55 0.22
N ALA A 45 -16.89 -4.01 -1.00
CA ALA A 45 -18.06 -3.42 -1.65
C ALA A 45 -18.95 -4.44 -2.40
N LYS A 46 -18.61 -5.73 -2.36
CA LYS A 46 -19.45 -6.81 -2.91
C LYS A 46 -20.63 -7.09 -1.99
#